data_AF-A0A170PRQ3-F1
#
_entry.id   AF-A0A170PRQ3-F1
#
_cell.length_a   1.000
_cell.length_b   1.000
_cell.length_c   1.000
_cell.angle_alpha   90.00
_cell.angle_beta   90.00
_cell.angle_gamma   90.00
#
_symmetry.space_group_name_H-M   'P 1'
#
loop_
_entity.id
_entity.type
_entity.pdbx_description
1 polymer ?
#
loop_
_entity_poly.entity_id
_entity_poly.type
_entity_poly.pdbx_seq_one_letter_code
_entity_poly.pdbx_strand_id
1 'polypeptide(L)'
;MFAGQGIPEMLLEQPILGEDWPDRRTTKTVLSIPPIKKLLALFIEDSRRQVTIRYPGGDKGNSWALELREWLVALGIPSSYIVLEPGSGGQDRLLLLLEAGDT
;
A
#
# COMPACT_ATOMS: atom_id res chain seq x y z
N MET A 1 -25.93 -19.04 -15.38
CA MET A 1 -25.40 -17.67 -15.51
C MET A 1 -24.12 -17.62 -14.69
N PHE A 2 -22.97 -17.79 -15.33
CA PHE A 2 -21.69 -17.63 -14.63
C PHE A 2 -21.44 -16.13 -14.57
N ALA A 3 -21.54 -15.54 -13.38
CA ALA A 3 -21.03 -14.20 -13.17
C ALA A 3 -19.54 -14.24 -13.52
N GLY A 4 -19.13 -13.51 -14.55
CA GLY A 4 -17.72 -13.23 -14.78
C GLY A 4 -17.22 -12.52 -13.54
N GLN A 5 -16.53 -13.24 -12.67
CA GLN A 5 -15.87 -12.66 -11.52
C GLN A 5 -14.68 -11.90 -12.10
N GLY A 6 -14.93 -10.64 -12.48
CA GLY A 6 -13.91 -9.77 -13.03
C GLY A 6 -12.74 -9.74 -12.06
N ILE A 7 -11.58 -10.16 -12.54
CA ILE A 7 -10.36 -10.20 -11.73
C ILE A 7 -10.02 -8.74 -11.46
N PRO A 8 -9.84 -8.29 -10.19
CA PRO A 8 -9.45 -6.92 -9.93
C PRO A 8 -8.18 -6.59 -10.72
N GLU A 9 -8.20 -5.47 -11.43
CA GLU A 9 -7.06 -5.00 -12.20
C GLU A 9 -5.99 -4.51 -11.23
N MET A 10 -4.83 -5.14 -11.26
CA MET A 10 -3.68 -4.74 -10.46
C MET A 10 -2.97 -3.56 -11.16
N LEU A 11 -3.13 -2.37 -10.58
CA LEU A 11 -2.61 -1.12 -11.12
C LEU A 11 -1.22 -0.78 -10.62
N LEU A 12 -0.88 -1.26 -9.43
CA LEU A 12 0.43 -1.08 -8.82
C LEU A 12 0.75 -2.31 -7.98
N GLU A 13 1.98 -2.80 -8.12
CA GLU A 13 2.61 -3.75 -7.21
C GLU A 13 4.07 -3.33 -7.08
N GLN A 14 4.45 -2.79 -5.92
CA GLN A 14 5.80 -2.25 -5.70
C GLN A 14 6.29 -2.56 -4.29
N PRO A 15 7.52 -3.05 -4.12
CA PRO A 15 8.10 -3.24 -2.81
C PRO A 15 8.58 -1.91 -2.20
N ILE A 16 8.54 -1.81 -0.88
CA ILE A 16 9.29 -0.81 -0.10
C ILE A 16 10.25 -1.61 0.78
N LEU A 17 11.55 -1.47 0.54
CA LEU A 17 12.58 -2.17 1.31
C LEU A 17 12.84 -1.46 2.63
N GLY A 18 13.30 -2.20 3.65
CA GLY A 18 13.61 -1.62 4.96
C GLY A 18 14.68 -0.52 4.86
N GLU A 19 15.67 -0.72 3.99
CA GLU A 19 16.74 0.25 3.72
C GLU A 19 16.24 1.57 3.09
N ASP A 20 15.13 1.54 2.34
CA ASP A 20 14.51 2.72 1.73
C ASP A 20 13.62 3.47 2.72
N TRP A 21 13.29 2.86 3.87
CA TRP A 21 12.47 3.49 4.88
C TRP A 21 13.30 4.51 5.66
N PRO A 22 12.98 5.82 5.57
CA PRO A 22 13.84 6.87 6.10
C PRO A 22 13.90 6.79 7.63
N ASP A 23 15.08 6.96 8.22
CA ASP A 23 15.25 7.02 9.68
C ASP A 23 14.40 8.13 10.31
N ARG A 24 14.38 9.31 9.65
CA ARG A 24 13.50 10.44 10.00
C ARG A 24 12.32 10.55 9.04
N ARG A 25 11.13 10.18 9.52
CA ARG A 25 9.88 10.27 8.75
C ARG A 25 9.32 11.68 8.82
N THR A 26 9.22 12.31 7.65
CA THR A 26 8.59 13.61 7.42
C THR A 26 7.80 13.49 6.12
N THR A 27 6.82 14.37 5.89
CA THR A 27 6.08 14.40 4.62
C THR A 27 7.02 14.41 3.41
N LYS A 28 8.12 15.20 3.45
CA LYS A 28 9.10 15.26 2.36
C LYS A 28 9.85 13.94 2.14
N THR A 29 10.30 13.28 3.21
CA THR A 29 11.09 12.05 3.11
C THR A 29 10.22 10.87 2.69
N VAL A 30 9.01 10.77 3.25
CA VAL A 30 8.04 9.72 2.89
C VAL A 30 7.53 9.90 1.46
N LEU A 31 7.17 11.13 1.06
CA LEU A 31 6.83 11.42 -0.34
C LEU A 31 8.00 11.17 -1.28
N SER A 32 9.26 11.07 -0.81
CA SER A 32 10.37 10.80 -1.72
C SER A 32 10.46 9.33 -2.14
N ILE A 33 9.81 8.42 -1.40
CA ILE A 33 9.77 6.97 -1.65
C ILE A 33 9.02 6.69 -2.97
N PRO A 34 9.67 6.12 -4.00
CA PRO A 34 9.07 5.98 -5.33
C PRO A 34 7.75 5.19 -5.36
N PRO A 35 7.59 4.05 -4.64
CA PRO A 35 6.30 3.36 -4.53
C PRO A 35 5.15 4.26 -4.03
N ILE A 36 5.41 5.12 -3.03
CA ILE A 36 4.41 6.03 -2.46
C ILE A 36 4.02 7.12 -3.47
N LYS A 37 5.00 7.72 -4.16
CA LYS A 37 4.72 8.70 -5.23
C LYS A 37 3.84 8.11 -6.32
N LYS A 38 4.16 6.89 -6.78
CA LYS A 38 3.40 6.20 -7.83
C LYS A 38 1.99 5.87 -7.36
N LEU A 39 1.84 5.38 -6.13
CA LEU A 39 0.52 5.12 -5.54
C LEU A 39 -0.33 6.40 -5.55
N LEU A 40 0.19 7.51 -5.02
CA LEU A 40 -0.56 8.76 -4.95
C LEU A 40 -0.91 9.33 -6.32
N ALA A 41 -0.04 9.16 -7.33
CA ALA A 41 -0.31 9.59 -8.69
C ALA A 41 -1.39 8.74 -9.38
N LEU A 42 -1.52 7.47 -9.01
CA LEU A 42 -2.52 6.56 -9.55
C LEU A 42 -3.82 6.53 -8.74
N PHE A 43 -3.79 6.85 -7.45
CA PHE A 43 -4.94 6.75 -6.59
C PHE A 43 -6.02 7.77 -6.98
N ILE A 44 -7.24 7.26 -7.16
CA ILE A 44 -8.46 8.05 -7.33
C ILE A 44 -9.48 7.51 -6.34
N GLU A 45 -10.26 8.41 -5.74
CA GLU A 45 -11.33 8.01 -4.84
C GLU A 45 -12.49 7.43 -5.66
N ASP A 46 -12.54 6.11 -5.72
CA ASP A 46 -13.58 5.33 -6.40
C ASP A 46 -13.92 4.14 -5.51
N SER A 47 -15.20 3.79 -5.39
CA SER A 47 -15.68 2.72 -4.50
C SER A 47 -15.08 1.34 -4.79
N ARG A 48 -14.43 1.15 -5.94
CA ARG A 48 -13.78 -0.09 -6.36
C ARG A 48 -12.26 -0.04 -6.21
N ARG A 49 -11.70 1.05 -5.68
CA ARG A 49 -10.28 1.17 -5.38
C ARG A 49 -9.96 0.46 -4.07
N GLN A 50 -8.80 -0.19 -4.01
CA GLN A 50 -8.25 -0.72 -2.77
C GLN A 50 -6.74 -0.58 -2.77
N VAL A 51 -6.20 -0.12 -1.64
CA VAL A 51 -4.77 -0.10 -1.36
C VAL A 51 -4.47 -1.21 -0.37
N THR A 52 -3.61 -2.14 -0.74
CA THR A 52 -3.23 -3.24 0.15
C THR A 52 -1.76 -3.07 0.54
N ILE A 53 -1.48 -3.07 1.85
CA ILE A 53 -0.13 -3.09 2.40
C ILE A 53 0.11 -4.50 2.90
N ARG A 54 0.89 -5.27 2.14
CA ARG A 54 1.38 -6.57 2.58
C ARG A 54 2.65 -6.39 3.39
N TYR A 55 2.73 -7.04 4.55
CA TYR A 55 3.83 -6.83 5.49
C TYR A 55 4.46 -8.16 5.97
N PRO A 56 5.73 -8.13 6.45
CA PRO A 56 6.34 -9.32 7.01
C PRO A 56 5.64 -9.69 8.32
N GLY A 57 5.50 -10.98 8.61
CA GLY A 57 4.90 -11.41 9.87
C GLY A 57 5.69 -10.92 11.10
N GLY A 58 5.00 -10.88 12.25
CA GLY A 58 5.57 -10.46 13.53
C GLY A 58 5.40 -8.98 13.84
N ASP A 59 5.69 -8.59 15.09
CA ASP A 59 5.38 -7.27 15.63
C ASP A 59 6.05 -6.12 14.88
N LYS A 60 7.30 -6.32 14.44
CA LYS A 60 8.06 -5.30 13.70
C LYS A 60 7.39 -5.00 12.35
N GLY A 61 7.01 -6.03 11.60
CA GLY A 61 6.35 -5.87 10.31
C GLY A 61 4.97 -5.25 10.44
N ASN A 62 4.19 -5.68 11.45
CA ASN A 62 2.89 -5.07 11.74
C ASN A 62 3.01 -3.59 12.11
N SER A 63 3.98 -3.24 12.96
CA SER A 63 4.23 -1.85 13.37
C SER A 63 4.61 -0.98 12.17
N TRP A 64 5.45 -1.49 11.27
CA TRP A 64 5.84 -0.77 10.06
C TRP A 64 4.67 -0.59 9.08
N ALA A 65 3.83 -1.62 8.92
CA ALA A 65 2.62 -1.54 8.09
C ALA A 65 1.62 -0.51 8.60
N LEU A 66 1.41 -0.47 9.93
CA LEU A 66 0.58 0.55 10.58
C LEU A 66 1.17 1.95 10.40
N GLU A 67 2.48 2.12 10.57
CA GLU A 67 3.15 3.41 10.33
C GLU A 67 2.93 3.88 8.88
N LEU A 68 3.11 2.99 7.90
CA LEU A 68 2.86 3.33 6.49
C LEU A 68 1.40 3.72 6.25
N ARG A 69 0.43 3.00 6.85
CA ARG A 69 -1.00 3.35 6.75
C ARG A 69 -1.26 4.76 7.28
N GLU A 70 -0.73 5.11 8.45
CA GLU A 70 -0.91 6.47 9.00
C GLU A 70 -0.30 7.54 8.09
N TRP A 71 0.85 7.26 7.46
CA TRP A 71 1.43 8.16 6.47
C TRP A 71 0.55 8.31 5.23
N LEU A 72 0.01 7.22 4.68
CA LEU A 72 -0.88 7.30 3.51
C LEU A 72 -2.15 8.09 3.84
N VAL A 73 -2.70 7.94 5.05
CA VAL A 73 -3.83 8.75 5.54
C VAL A 73 -3.46 10.23 5.62
N ALA A 74 -2.32 10.56 6.22
CA ALA A 74 -1.83 11.93 6.29
C ALA A 74 -1.54 12.55 4.91
N LEU A 75 -1.28 11.72 3.89
CA LEU A 75 -1.05 12.12 2.50
C LEU A 75 -2.33 12.15 1.65
N GLY A 76 -3.48 11.84 2.24
CA GLY A 76 -4.80 12.02 1.62
C GLY A 76 -5.51 10.75 1.16
N ILE A 77 -4.97 9.55 1.41
CA ILE A 77 -5.68 8.29 1.12
C ILE A 77 -6.56 7.93 2.32
N PRO A 78 -7.91 7.90 2.21
CA PRO A 78 -8.76 7.60 3.35
C PRO A 78 -8.52 6.18 3.86
N SER A 79 -8.50 6.02 5.19
CA SER A 79 -8.14 4.73 5.82
C SER A 79 -9.08 3.57 5.46
N SER A 80 -10.31 3.85 5.01
CA SER A 80 -11.28 2.86 4.52
C SER A 80 -10.85 2.17 3.23
N TYR A 81 -9.94 2.78 2.47
CA TYR A 81 -9.36 2.20 1.25
C TYR A 81 -8.13 1.34 1.52
N ILE A 82 -7.60 1.35 2.75
CA ILE A 82 -6.32 0.74 3.08
C ILE A 82 -6.54 -0.54 3.88
N VAL A 83 -6.09 -1.67 3.33
CA VAL A 83 -6.10 -2.99 3.97
C VAL A 83 -4.68 -3.40 4.32
N LEU A 84 -4.50 -4.02 5.49
CA LEU A 84 -3.22 -4.59 5.93
C LEU A 84 -3.31 -6.11 5.83
N GLU A 85 -2.37 -6.73 5.13
CA GLU A 85 -2.31 -8.18 4.97
C GLU A 85 -0.94 -8.74 5.39
N PRO A 86 -0.88 -9.77 6.27
CA PRO A 86 0.39 -10.44 6.53
C PRO A 86 0.82 -11.24 5.29
N GLY A 87 2.14 -11.28 5.02
CA GLY A 87 2.72 -12.09 3.96
C GLY A 87 3.27 -11.31 2.77
N SER A 88 4.18 -10.36 2.99
CA SER A 88 4.88 -9.63 1.90
C SER A 88 5.89 -10.47 1.10
N GLY A 89 6.09 -11.74 1.45
CA GLY A 89 7.03 -12.65 0.77
C GLY A 89 8.52 -12.41 1.08
N GLY A 90 8.84 -11.66 2.13
CA GLY A 90 10.20 -11.45 2.62
C GLY A 90 10.23 -10.69 3.96
N GLN A 91 11.27 -10.87 4.78
CA GLN A 91 11.32 -10.29 6.14
C GLN A 91 11.61 -8.78 6.17
N ASP A 92 12.19 -8.21 5.11
CA ASP A 92 12.69 -6.83 5.07
C ASP A 92 12.01 -5.98 3.98
N ARG A 93 10.72 -6.23 3.75
CA ARG A 93 9.96 -5.46 2.77
C ARG A 93 8.48 -5.38 3.10
N LEU A 94 7.90 -4.24 2.82
CA LEU A 94 6.47 -4.11 2.57
C LEU A 94 6.21 -4.30 1.08
N LEU A 95 5.03 -4.78 0.72
CA LEU A 95 4.55 -4.79 -0.65
C LEU A 95 3.31 -3.92 -0.72
N LEU A 96 3.37 -2.88 -1.54
CA LEU A 96 2.30 -1.92 -1.75
C LEU A 96 1.56 -2.30 -3.02
N LEU A 97 0.25 -2.53 -2.90
CA LEU A 97 -0.61 -2.87 -4.02
C LEU A 97 -1.72 -1.84 -4.20
N LEU A 98 -2.09 -1.56 -5.44
CA LEU A 98 -3.29 -0.80 -5.81
C LEU A 98 -4.11 -1.67 -6.76
N GLU A 99 -5.36 -1.92 -6.37
CA GLU A 99 -6.31 -2.72 -7.13
C GLU A 99 -7.51 -1.86 -7.52
N ALA A 100 -8.06 -2.12 -8.71
CA ALA A 100 -9.33 -1.58 -9.15
C ALA A 100 -10.31 -2.72 -9.46
N GLY A 101 -11.51 -2.66 -8.90
CA GLY A 101 -12.57 -3.60 -9.21
C GLY A 101 -13.10 -3.44 -10.64
N ASP A 102 -13.66 -4.53 -11.16
CA ASP A 102 -14.21 -4.64 -12.52
C ASP A 102 -15.34 -3.63 -12.81
N THR A 103 -15.49 -3.23 -14.09
CA THR A 103 -16.45 -2.21 -14.56
C THR A 103 -17.91 -2.63 -14.44
#